data_AF-A0A821MLQ1-F1
#
_entry.id   AF-A0A821MLQ1-F1
#
_cell.length_a   1.000
_cell.length_b   1.000
_cell.length_c   1.000
_cell.angle_alpha   90.00
_cell.angle_beta   90.00
_cell.angle_gamma   90.00
#
_symmetry.space_group_name_H-M   'P 1'
#
loop_
_entity.id
_entity.type
_entity.pdbx_description
1 polymer ?
#
loop_
_entity_poly.entity_id
_entity_poly.type
_entity_poly.pdbx_seq_one_letter_code
_entity_poly.pdbx_strand_id
1 'polypeptide(L)'
;LSPKASKPTINCTMLTPVVHTLGDESACIAYVLLLQYIDRNGQPQSVRTEETRVWHKKDTRWQCVHFHRSGMPIAAAIKSSFSTTLL
;
A
#
# COMPACT_ATOMS: atom_id res chain seq x y z
N LEU A 1 -3.63 24.08 25.19
CA LEU A 1 -3.96 23.90 23.76
C LEU A 1 -3.89 22.40 23.46
N SER A 2 -5.02 21.73 23.26
CA SER A 2 -5.01 20.30 22.88
C SER A 2 -4.29 20.15 21.54
N PRO A 3 -3.34 19.21 21.38
CA PRO A 3 -2.70 19.01 20.08
C PRO A 3 -3.77 18.64 19.07
N LYS A 4 -3.92 19.43 17.99
CA LYS A 4 -4.68 18.99 16.82
C LYS A 4 -3.99 17.72 16.31
N ALA A 5 -4.68 16.59 16.37
CA ALA A 5 -4.18 15.34 15.79
C ALA A 5 -3.86 15.59 14.31
N SER A 6 -2.57 15.61 13.97
CA SER A 6 -2.13 15.64 12.58
C SER A 6 -2.52 14.31 11.93
N LYS A 7 -2.89 14.33 10.65
CA LYS A 7 -3.09 13.09 9.90
C LYS A 7 -1.80 12.27 9.99
N PRO A 8 -1.86 10.97 10.27
CA PRO A 8 -0.68 10.14 10.35
C PRO A 8 0.07 10.17 9.01
N THR A 9 1.36 10.49 9.05
CA THR A 9 2.24 10.46 7.88
C THR A 9 2.64 9.03 7.61
N ILE A 10 2.25 8.51 6.45
CA ILE A 10 2.56 7.15 6.02
C ILE A 10 3.35 7.24 4.71
N ASN A 11 4.57 6.72 4.72
CA ASN A 11 5.40 6.58 3.53
C ASN A 11 5.16 5.21 2.91
N CYS A 12 4.83 5.20 1.62
CA CYS A 12 4.63 3.98 0.83
C CYS A 12 5.75 3.85 -0.19
N THR A 13 6.59 2.82 -0.06
CA THR A 13 7.71 2.56 -0.97
C THR A 13 7.49 1.26 -1.73
N MET A 14 7.56 1.32 -3.07
CA MET A 14 7.52 0.14 -3.94
C MET A 14 8.94 -0.42 -4.10
N LEU A 15 9.20 -1.58 -3.54
CA LEU A 15 10.49 -2.24 -3.60
C LEU A 15 10.52 -3.26 -4.75
N THR A 16 11.62 -3.22 -5.51
CA THR A 16 11.94 -4.17 -6.59
C THR A 16 10.75 -4.44 -7.52
N PRO A 17 10.17 -3.40 -8.16
CA PRO A 17 9.07 -3.62 -9.09
C PRO A 17 9.55 -4.42 -10.31
N VAL A 18 8.84 -5.50 -10.61
CA VAL A 18 9.01 -6.27 -11.84
C VAL A 18 7.77 -6.06 -12.70
N VAL A 19 7.97 -5.60 -13.93
CA VAL A 19 6.91 -5.37 -14.91
C VAL A 19 7.05 -6.37 -16.05
N HIS A 20 5.97 -7.09 -16.33
CA HIS A 20 5.83 -7.94 -17.50
C HIS A 20 4.80 -7.30 -18.44
N THR A 21 5.22 -6.92 -19.65
CA THR A 21 4.29 -6.55 -20.72
C THR A 21 3.65 -7.79 -21.31
N LEU A 22 2.35 -7.73 -21.61
CA LEU A 22 1.54 -8.82 -22.13
C LEU A 22 0.86 -8.33 -23.42
N GLY A 23 1.67 -8.13 -24.46
CA GLY A 23 1.27 -7.38 -25.66
C GLY A 23 1.20 -5.87 -25.42
N ASP A 24 0.51 -5.15 -26.31
CA ASP A 24 0.55 -3.68 -26.35
C ASP A 24 -0.40 -3.01 -25.34
N GLU A 25 -1.47 -3.72 -24.96
CA GLU A 25 -2.57 -3.16 -24.17
C GLU A 25 -2.71 -3.84 -22.80
N SER A 26 -1.78 -4.71 -22.40
CA SER A 26 -1.83 -5.35 -21.08
C SER A 26 -0.45 -5.43 -20.43
N ALA A 27 -0.41 -5.32 -19.10
CA ALA A 27 0.81 -5.46 -18.32
C ALA A 27 0.49 -6.03 -16.94
N CYS A 28 1.41 -6.79 -16.39
CA CYS A 28 1.39 -7.23 -15.01
C CYS A 28 2.57 -6.62 -14.27
N ILE A 29 2.35 -6.07 -13.09
CA ILE A 29 3.41 -5.60 -12.20
C ILE A 29 3.31 -6.32 -10.87
N ALA A 30 4.44 -6.80 -10.37
CA ALA A 30 4.57 -7.36 -9.02
C ALA A 30 5.65 -6.61 -8.24
N TYR A 31 5.39 -6.34 -6.98
CA TYR A 31 6.32 -5.65 -6.09
C TYR A 31 6.08 -6.00 -4.63
N VAL A 32 7.03 -5.63 -3.79
CA VAL A 32 6.85 -5.55 -2.35
C VAL A 32 6.52 -4.10 -1.99
N LEU A 33 5.41 -3.86 -1.32
CA LEU A 33 5.08 -2.56 -0.76
C LEU A 33 5.57 -2.50 0.69
N LEU A 34 6.45 -1.54 0.98
CA LEU A 34 6.92 -1.21 2.31
C LEU A 34 6.18 0.04 2.80
N LEU A 35 5.42 -0.11 3.87
CA LEU A 35 4.75 0.99 4.58
C LEU A 35 5.59 1.37 5.79
N GLN A 36 5.89 2.66 5.93
CA GLN A 36 6.65 3.19 7.06
C GLN A 36 5.88 4.35 7.67
N TYR A 37 5.72 4.35 8.98
CA TYR A 37 4.97 5.39 9.69
C TYR A 37 5.42 5.48 11.15
N ILE A 38 5.05 6.57 11.82
CA ILE A 38 5.22 6.71 13.27
C ILE A 38 3.90 6.35 13.93
N ASP A 39 3.90 5.38 14.85
CA ASP A 39 2.70 4.99 15.59
C ASP A 39 2.33 6.00 16.70
N ARG A 40 1.27 5.71 17.44
CA ARG A 40 0.79 6.55 18.55
C ARG A 40 1.75 6.70 19.72
N ASN A 41 2.66 5.75 19.90
CA ASN A 41 3.70 5.80 20.94
C ASN A 41 4.95 6.55 20.45
N GLY A 42 4.88 7.17 19.27
CA GLY A 42 6.01 7.83 18.64
C GLY A 42 7.05 6.85 18.08
N GLN A 43 6.73 5.56 18.00
CA GLN A 43 7.68 4.55 17.54
C GLN A 43 7.59 4.35 16.03
N PRO A 44 8.73 4.26 15.32
CA PRO A 44 8.74 3.96 13.90
C PRO A 44 8.32 2.52 13.66
N GLN A 45 7.36 2.32 12.76
CA GLN A 45 6.88 1.02 12.33
C GLN A 45 7.18 0.80 10.86
N SER A 46 7.42 -0.46 10.48
CA SER A 46 7.60 -0.89 9.09
C SER A 46 6.76 -2.13 8.81
N VAL A 47 5.95 -2.07 7.76
CA VAL A 47 5.05 -3.15 7.36
C VAL A 47 5.31 -3.53 5.91
N ARG A 48 5.46 -4.82 5.66
CA ARG A 48 5.73 -5.40 4.35
C ARG A 48 4.50 -6.17 3.85
N THR A 49 4.15 -5.97 2.59
CA THR A 49 3.12 -6.74 1.88
C THR A 49 3.54 -6.94 0.43
N GLU A 50 3.26 -8.10 -0.15
CA GLU A 50 3.48 -8.34 -1.58
C GLU A 50 2.22 -8.03 -2.36
N GLU A 51 2.38 -7.40 -3.52
CA GLU A 51 1.26 -6.96 -4.34
C GLU A 51 1.53 -7.23 -5.82
N THR A 52 0.55 -7.84 -6.47
CA THR A 52 0.51 -8.03 -7.92
C THR A 52 -0.68 -7.25 -8.47
N ARG A 53 -0.47 -6.45 -9.52
CA ARG A 53 -1.53 -5.74 -10.24
C ARG A 53 -1.50 -6.09 -11.72
N VAL A 54 -2.67 -6.38 -12.26
CA VAL A 54 -2.87 -6.52 -13.70
C VAL A 54 -3.50 -5.24 -14.23
N TRP A 55 -2.85 -4.68 -15.23
CA TRP A 55 -3.26 -3.47 -15.92
C TRP A 55 -3.68 -3.81 -17.34
N HIS A 56 -4.78 -3.21 -17.78
CA HIS A 56 -5.26 -3.26 -19.15
C HIS A 56 -5.49 -1.84 -19.64
N LYS A 57 -5.09 -1.55 -20.87
CA LYS A 57 -5.22 -0.25 -21.49
C LYS A 57 -6.52 -0.23 -22.31
N LYS A 58 -7.41 0.69 -21.96
CA LYS A 58 -8.71 0.90 -22.62
C LYS A 58 -8.82 2.36 -23.01
N ASP A 59 -9.14 2.62 -24.28
CA ASP A 59 -9.24 3.98 -24.83
C ASP A 59 -8.00 4.82 -24.49
N THR A 60 -6.81 4.23 -24.70
CA THR A 60 -5.48 4.80 -24.39
C THR A 60 -5.14 4.99 -22.90
N ARG A 61 -6.02 4.60 -21.97
CA ARG A 61 -5.82 4.75 -20.52
C ARG A 61 -5.56 3.41 -19.85
N TRP A 62 -4.47 3.32 -19.10
CA TRP A 62 -4.19 2.16 -18.24
C TRP A 62 -5.17 2.12 -17.07
N GLN A 63 -5.78 0.97 -16.86
CA GLN A 63 -6.69 0.70 -15.75
C GLN A 63 -6.23 -0.57 -15.03
N CYS A 64 -6.19 -0.52 -13.70
CA CYS A 64 -5.93 -1.70 -12.89
C CYS A 64 -7.19 -2.57 -12.89
N VAL A 65 -7.18 -3.65 -13.67
CA VAL A 65 -8.33 -4.54 -13.82
C VAL A 65 -8.36 -5.65 -12.78
N HIS A 66 -7.23 -5.93 -12.15
CA HIS A 66 -7.13 -6.89 -11.07
C HIS A 66 -5.97 -6.54 -10.14
N PHE A 67 -6.10 -6.90 -8.86
CA PHE A 67 -4.98 -6.91 -7.94
C PHE A 67 -5.09 -8.08 -6.96
N HIS A 68 -3.93 -8.57 -6.54
CA HIS A 68 -3.77 -9.53 -5.46
C HIS A 68 -2.81 -8.93 -4.45
N ARG A 69 -3.11 -9.11 -3.15
CA ARG A 69 -2.19 -8.72 -2.08
C ARG A 69 -2.06 -9.85 -1.06
N SER A 70 -0.83 -10.19 -0.69
CA SER A 70 -0.51 -11.13 0.38
C SER A 70 0.26 -10.45 1.52
N GLY A 71 0.28 -11.08 2.69
CA GLY A 71 0.88 -10.50 3.90
C GLY A 71 -0.11 -9.64 4.69
N MET A 72 0.41 -8.72 5.51
CA MET A 72 -0.42 -7.95 6.42
C MET A 72 -1.30 -6.93 5.66
N PRO A 73 -2.63 -6.95 5.83
CA PRO A 73 -3.49 -5.96 5.20
C PRO A 73 -3.11 -4.55 5.64
N ILE A 74 -2.87 -3.64 4.69
CA ILE A 74 -2.53 -2.24 4.94
C ILE A 74 -3.52 -1.57 5.91
N ALA A 75 -4.82 -1.84 5.72
CA ALA A 75 -5.85 -1.30 6.59
C ALA A 75 -5.74 -1.83 8.04
N ALA A 76 -5.33 -3.09 8.22
CA ALA A 76 -5.12 -3.67 9.55
C ALA A 76 -3.89 -3.05 10.22
N ALA A 77 -2.80 -2.86 9.48
CA ALA A 77 -1.58 -2.18 9.96
C ALA A 77 -1.85 -0.75 10.44
N ILE A 78 -2.59 0.02 9.63
CA ILE A 78 -2.94 1.40 9.99
C ILE A 78 -3.93 1.40 11.17
N LYS A 79 -4.95 0.52 11.17
CA LYS A 79 -5.91 0.46 12.28
C LYS A 79 -5.26 0.04 13.61
N SER A 80 -4.37 -0.94 13.63
CA SER A 80 -3.72 -1.35 14.89
C SER A 80 -2.84 -0.24 15.45
N SER A 81 -2.20 0.55 14.59
CA SER A 81 -1.34 1.64 15.01
C SER A 81 -2.06 2.97 15.27
N PHE A 82 -3.29 3.15 14.75
CA PHE A 82 -4.02 4.41 14.82
C PHE A 82 -5.48 4.32 15.30
N SER A 83 -6.00 3.16 15.74
CA SER A 83 -7.36 3.00 16.31
C SER A 83 -7.32 2.67 17.81
N THR A 84 -8.10 3.43 18.60
CA THR A 84 -8.47 3.06 19.97
C THR A 84 -9.88 2.51 19.82
N THR A 85 -10.02 1.20 19.68
CA THR A 85 -11.29 0.59 20.07
C THR A 85 -11.10 0.19 21.52
N LEU A 86 -11.50 1.08 22.43
CA LEU A 86 -11.91 0.66 23.77
C LEU A 86 -13.04 -0.37 23.60
N LEU A 87 -13.02 -1.39 24.44
CA LEU A 87 -14.15 -2.28 24.70
C LEU A 87 -15.47 -1.48 24.83
#